data_AF-A0A9D5U1M5-F1
#
_entry.id   AF-A0A9D5U1M5-F1
#
_cell.length_a   1.000
_cell.length_b   1.000
_cell.length_c   1.000
_cell.angle_alpha   90.00
_cell.angle_beta   90.00
_cell.angle_gamma   90.00
#
_symmetry.space_group_name_H-M   'P 1'
#
loop_
_entity.id
_entity.type
_entity.pdbx_description
1 polymer ?
#
loop_
_entity_poly.entity_id
_entity_poly.type
_entity_poly.pdbx_seq_one_letter_code
_entity_poly.pdbx_strand_id
1 'polypeptide(L)'
;MPRRSALPSLLFVIAATCLPLCGCQTSQVSPYVKDGRRYGVTRGTFNARWWNYYERGLSFADGEFWKEAERDLLSALAQNDGEERRAQTYGMHFIEYFPHRELGVVYYRQNRLDEAERELLRSLEDEDTAKAHYFLAQVRGQALRRGGRDARPPTVTLPGGDTWYSSSTHFMLRGIMQDDHAVAAYAVNDTSYYVREPRKAVPLEVRMALAAAQTPLTITAVDLVGNTTIHHATILLDQTGPFLVVEKKTRLVEGWEISGRATDNLGAVELTLDDRRVALQEGRFTAVARGADRAVLRARDRAGNAT
;
A
#
# COMPACT_ATOMS: atom_id res chain seq x y z
N MET A 1 3.89 -67.01 -97.95
CA MET A 1 4.49 -65.70 -97.63
C MET A 1 4.64 -65.56 -96.11
N PRO A 2 5.69 -64.89 -95.63
CA PRO A 2 6.57 -65.32 -94.55
C PRO A 2 6.32 -64.52 -93.24
N ARG A 3 6.71 -64.95 -92.03
CA ARG A 3 8.03 -64.81 -91.35
C ARG A 3 7.81 -65.29 -89.89
N ARG A 4 8.66 -66.14 -89.29
CA ARG A 4 9.85 -65.79 -88.44
C ARG A 4 9.46 -64.80 -87.31
N SER A 5 9.81 -64.95 -86.03
CA SER A 5 11.03 -65.48 -85.40
C SER A 5 10.88 -65.32 -83.86
N ALA A 6 11.33 -66.30 -83.06
CA ALA A 6 12.46 -66.25 -82.11
C ALA A 6 12.18 -65.78 -80.65
N LEU A 7 12.60 -66.65 -79.72
CA LEU A 7 12.95 -66.49 -78.30
C LEU A 7 13.97 -65.33 -78.05
N PRO A 8 14.34 -64.88 -76.80
CA PRO A 8 14.49 -65.68 -75.56
C PRO A 8 14.22 -64.99 -74.18
N SER A 9 14.40 -65.80 -73.14
CA SER A 9 14.47 -65.53 -71.69
C SER A 9 15.41 -64.40 -71.25
N LEU A 10 15.08 -63.72 -70.13
CA LEU A 10 16.07 -63.06 -69.27
C LEU A 10 15.59 -62.98 -67.80
N LEU A 11 16.43 -63.48 -66.89
CA LEU A 11 16.44 -63.26 -65.43
C LEU A 11 16.41 -61.76 -65.10
N PHE A 12 15.86 -61.34 -63.94
CA PHE A 12 16.48 -60.32 -63.07
C PHE A 12 15.87 -60.26 -61.65
N VAL A 13 16.69 -60.68 -60.67
CA VAL A 13 16.99 -60.09 -59.34
C VAL A 13 15.87 -59.78 -58.33
N ILE A 14 16.00 -60.49 -57.20
CA ILE A 14 15.41 -60.24 -55.87
C ILE A 14 16.00 -58.94 -55.29
N ALA A 15 15.14 -58.01 -54.85
CA ALA A 15 15.52 -56.91 -53.96
C ALA A 15 14.55 -56.85 -52.77
N ALA A 16 14.94 -57.53 -51.69
CA ALA A 16 14.29 -57.44 -50.38
C ALA A 16 14.59 -56.07 -49.76
N THR A 17 13.57 -55.22 -49.68
CA THR A 17 13.64 -53.91 -49.02
C THR A 17 13.16 -54.05 -47.57
N CYS A 18 14.12 -54.12 -46.64
CA CYS A 18 13.89 -53.98 -45.21
C CYS A 18 13.42 -52.55 -44.89
N LEU A 19 12.17 -52.42 -44.47
CA LEU A 19 11.63 -51.21 -43.82
C LEU A 19 12.03 -51.21 -42.34
N PRO A 20 12.81 -50.22 -41.84
CA PRO A 20 13.00 -50.07 -40.41
C PRO A 20 11.76 -49.41 -39.81
N LEU A 21 11.11 -50.13 -38.90
CA LEU A 21 10.05 -49.61 -38.04
C LEU A 21 10.61 -48.48 -37.17
N CYS A 22 9.95 -47.32 -37.25
CA CYS A 22 10.24 -46.13 -36.48
C CYS A 22 10.22 -46.44 -34.97
N GLY A 23 11.36 -46.25 -34.31
CA GLY A 23 11.40 -46.14 -32.86
C GLY A 23 10.65 -44.90 -32.40
N CYS A 24 9.81 -45.04 -31.38
CA CYS A 24 9.24 -43.92 -30.65
C CYS A 24 10.38 -43.07 -30.08
N GLN A 25 10.65 -41.93 -30.71
CA GLN A 25 11.54 -40.91 -30.17
C GLN A 25 10.72 -40.16 -29.11
N THR A 26 10.86 -40.57 -27.84
CA THR A 26 10.46 -39.75 -26.69
C THR A 26 11.11 -38.38 -26.86
N SER A 27 10.30 -37.38 -27.16
CA SER A 27 10.75 -36.01 -27.30
C SER A 27 11.40 -35.59 -25.98
N GLN A 28 12.73 -35.44 -25.97
CA GLN A 28 13.44 -34.76 -24.90
C GLN A 28 12.82 -33.37 -24.81
N VAL A 29 12.03 -33.13 -23.76
CA VAL A 29 11.56 -31.78 -23.42
C VAL A 29 12.82 -30.93 -23.27
N SER A 30 12.96 -29.94 -24.15
CA SER A 30 14.08 -29.01 -24.11
C SER A 30 14.26 -28.47 -22.69
N PRO A 31 15.48 -28.43 -22.14
CA PRO A 31 15.67 -27.95 -20.79
C PRO A 31 15.25 -26.47 -20.73
N TYR A 32 14.35 -26.15 -19.80
CA TYR A 32 13.94 -24.78 -19.51
C TYR A 32 15.13 -24.01 -18.94
N VAL A 33 15.89 -23.33 -19.81
CA VAL A 33 17.09 -22.57 -19.44
C VAL A 33 16.89 -21.12 -19.86
N LYS A 34 17.14 -20.20 -18.94
CA LYS A 34 17.13 -18.75 -19.18
C LYS A 34 18.25 -18.13 -18.37
N ASP A 35 19.04 -17.26 -19.00
CA ASP A 35 20.21 -16.59 -18.40
C ASP A 35 21.21 -17.58 -17.75
N GLY A 36 21.43 -18.73 -18.40
CA GLY A 36 22.33 -19.77 -17.92
C GLY A 36 21.81 -20.56 -16.70
N ARG A 37 20.61 -20.26 -16.20
CA ARG A 37 19.97 -20.97 -15.09
C ARG A 37 18.89 -21.92 -15.61
N ARG A 38 18.84 -23.13 -15.05
CA ARG A 38 17.79 -24.12 -15.33
C ARG A 38 16.59 -23.92 -14.40
N TYR A 39 15.40 -24.03 -14.97
CA TYR A 39 14.10 -23.89 -14.30
C TYR A 39 13.27 -25.17 -14.48
N GLY A 40 12.17 -25.26 -13.73
CA GLY A 40 11.36 -26.49 -13.66
C GLY A 40 12.09 -27.62 -12.93
N VAL A 41 12.88 -27.29 -11.92
CA VAL A 41 13.65 -28.25 -11.11
C VAL A 41 13.15 -28.27 -9.67
N THR A 42 13.30 -29.42 -9.02
CA THR A 42 13.05 -29.62 -7.58
C THR A 42 14.38 -29.89 -6.87
N ARG A 43 14.52 -29.53 -5.59
CA ARG A 43 15.73 -29.81 -4.80
C ARG A 43 15.97 -31.30 -4.59
N GLY A 44 14.90 -32.10 -4.58
CA GLY A 44 14.94 -33.56 -4.42
C GLY A 44 14.29 -34.30 -5.59
N THR A 45 14.12 -35.61 -5.41
CA THR A 45 13.43 -36.47 -6.39
C THR A 45 11.97 -36.04 -6.56
N PHE A 46 11.55 -35.94 -7.82
CA PHE A 46 10.16 -35.65 -8.15
C PHE A 46 9.31 -36.92 -7.99
N ASN A 47 8.53 -36.99 -6.91
CA ASN A 47 7.68 -38.13 -6.57
C ASN A 47 6.18 -37.84 -6.79
N ALA A 48 5.86 -36.86 -7.64
CA ALA A 48 4.50 -36.43 -7.97
C ALA A 48 3.62 -36.08 -6.75
N ARG A 49 4.23 -35.57 -5.69
CA ARG A 49 3.53 -35.04 -4.50
C ARG A 49 3.24 -33.56 -4.66
N TRP A 50 2.17 -33.06 -4.01
CA TRP A 50 1.75 -31.66 -4.10
C TRP A 50 2.90 -30.66 -3.91
N TRP A 51 3.79 -30.91 -2.94
CA TRP A 51 4.94 -30.02 -2.68
C TRP A 51 6.01 -30.08 -3.77
N ASN A 52 6.14 -31.20 -4.49
CA ASN A 52 7.05 -31.28 -5.65
C ASN A 52 6.51 -30.46 -6.81
N TYR A 53 5.20 -30.56 -7.08
CA TYR A 53 4.55 -29.75 -8.09
C TYR A 53 4.64 -28.26 -7.74
N TYR A 54 4.37 -27.90 -6.48
CA TYR A 54 4.49 -26.52 -6.01
C TYR A 54 5.91 -25.96 -6.17
N GLU A 55 6.92 -26.67 -5.66
CA GLU A 55 8.33 -26.25 -5.79
C GLU A 55 8.74 -26.07 -7.25
N ARG A 56 8.35 -27.02 -8.11
CA ARG A 56 8.67 -26.96 -9.54
C ARG A 56 7.91 -25.83 -10.24
N GLY A 57 6.65 -25.59 -9.87
CA GLY A 57 5.83 -24.48 -10.33
C GLY A 57 6.44 -23.12 -9.97
N LEU A 58 6.94 -22.98 -8.74
CA LEU A 58 7.71 -21.80 -8.33
C LEU A 58 8.99 -21.64 -9.15
N SER A 59 9.72 -22.74 -9.39
CA SER A 59 10.89 -22.71 -10.26
C SER A 59 10.53 -22.23 -11.68
N PHE A 60 9.42 -22.69 -12.25
CA PHE A 60 8.96 -22.18 -13.54
C PHE A 60 8.58 -20.70 -13.49
N ALA A 61 7.89 -20.26 -12.44
CA ALA A 61 7.50 -18.86 -12.25
C ALA A 61 8.72 -17.93 -12.14
N ASP A 62 9.76 -18.34 -11.41
CA ASP A 62 11.03 -17.60 -11.32
C ASP A 62 11.71 -17.44 -12.70
N GLY A 63 11.55 -18.43 -13.58
CA GLY A 63 12.05 -18.40 -14.96
C GLY A 63 11.13 -17.67 -15.95
N GLU A 64 9.99 -17.16 -15.50
CA GLU A 64 8.92 -16.58 -16.31
C GLU A 64 8.27 -17.57 -17.31
N PHE A 65 8.36 -18.87 -17.02
CA PHE A 65 7.68 -19.94 -17.77
C PHE A 65 6.25 -20.10 -17.24
N TRP A 66 5.41 -19.09 -17.51
CA TRP A 66 4.12 -18.93 -16.82
C TRP A 66 3.12 -20.07 -17.07
N LYS A 67 3.12 -20.67 -18.26
CA LYS A 67 2.20 -21.78 -18.59
C LYS A 67 2.57 -23.05 -17.84
N GLU A 68 3.86 -23.33 -17.74
CA GLU A 68 4.39 -24.45 -16.98
C GLU A 68 4.17 -24.26 -15.48
N ALA A 69 4.40 -23.04 -14.97
CA ALA A 69 4.13 -22.67 -13.59
C ALA A 69 2.67 -22.90 -13.23
N GLU A 70 1.74 -22.39 -14.05
CA GLU A 70 0.29 -22.59 -13.88
C GLU A 70 -0.05 -24.08 -13.80
N ARG A 71 0.41 -24.89 -14.77
CA ARG A 71 0.10 -26.32 -14.79
C ARG A 71 0.55 -27.04 -13.52
N ASP A 72 1.75 -26.72 -13.05
CA ASP A 72 2.30 -27.34 -11.85
C ASP A 72 1.58 -26.84 -10.58
N LEU A 73 1.28 -25.55 -10.47
CA LEU A 73 0.51 -25.01 -9.34
C LEU A 73 -0.91 -25.59 -9.29
N LEU A 74 -1.58 -25.74 -10.43
CA LEU A 74 -2.87 -26.44 -10.51
C LEU A 74 -2.75 -27.92 -10.11
N SER A 75 -1.65 -28.58 -10.47
CA SER A 75 -1.40 -29.98 -10.06
C SER A 75 -1.15 -30.10 -8.56
N ALA A 76 -0.57 -29.08 -7.93
CA ALA A 76 -0.41 -29.01 -6.48
C ALA A 76 -1.77 -28.78 -5.79
N LEU A 77 -2.56 -27.80 -6.26
CA LEU A 77 -3.92 -27.52 -5.75
C LEU A 77 -4.85 -28.72 -5.84
N ALA A 78 -4.77 -29.49 -6.93
CA ALA A 78 -5.60 -30.69 -7.10
C ALA A 78 -5.33 -31.78 -6.04
N GLN A 79 -4.18 -31.72 -5.35
CA GLN A 79 -3.80 -32.66 -4.30
C GLN A 79 -3.91 -32.05 -2.89
N ASN A 80 -3.68 -30.74 -2.77
CA ASN A 80 -3.79 -29.99 -1.52
C ASN A 80 -4.13 -28.54 -1.84
N ASP A 81 -5.35 -28.12 -1.54
CA ASP A 81 -5.90 -26.79 -1.79
C ASP A 81 -5.70 -25.82 -0.61
N GLY A 82 -5.18 -26.27 0.53
CA GLY A 82 -4.92 -25.41 1.69
C GLY A 82 -3.69 -24.49 1.50
N GLU A 83 -3.71 -23.32 2.13
CA GLU A 83 -2.54 -22.46 2.28
C GLU A 83 -2.05 -22.46 3.73
N GLU A 84 -0.74 -22.65 3.93
CA GLU A 84 -0.15 -22.68 5.27
C GLU A 84 1.28 -22.12 5.27
N ARG A 85 1.62 -21.32 6.29
CA ARG A 85 3.02 -20.85 6.51
C ARG A 85 3.99 -21.99 6.80
N ARG A 86 3.49 -23.10 7.34
CA ARG A 86 4.29 -24.24 7.79
C ARG A 86 3.64 -25.55 7.38
N ALA A 87 3.41 -25.72 6.09
CA ALA A 87 2.89 -26.97 5.55
C ALA A 87 3.95 -28.08 5.70
N GLN A 88 3.57 -29.17 6.36
CA GLN A 88 4.45 -30.34 6.50
C GLN A 88 4.51 -31.12 5.19
N THR A 89 5.72 -31.46 4.75
CA THR A 89 5.95 -32.24 3.52
C THR A 89 6.27 -33.69 3.86
N TYR A 90 7.56 -34.06 3.94
CA TYR A 90 8.00 -35.38 4.37
C TYR A 90 8.86 -35.28 5.64
N GLY A 91 8.64 -36.21 6.57
CA GLY A 91 9.35 -36.22 7.86
C GLY A 91 9.20 -34.89 8.60
N MET A 92 10.32 -34.26 8.95
CA MET A 92 10.39 -33.00 9.70
C MET A 92 10.58 -31.77 8.79
N HIS A 93 10.33 -31.89 7.48
CA HIS A 93 10.49 -30.78 6.53
C HIS A 93 9.18 -29.99 6.35
N PHE A 94 9.28 -28.68 6.53
CA PHE A 94 8.19 -27.74 6.37
C PHE A 94 8.51 -26.73 5.26
N ILE A 95 7.47 -26.30 4.56
CA ILE A 95 7.56 -25.24 3.54
C ILE A 95 6.47 -24.19 3.76
N GLU A 96 6.70 -23.01 3.21
CA GLU A 96 5.63 -22.04 2.96
C GLU A 96 4.85 -22.48 1.73
N TYR A 97 3.58 -22.84 1.92
CA TYR A 97 2.72 -23.33 0.84
C TYR A 97 1.56 -22.37 0.62
N PHE A 98 1.63 -21.63 -0.48
CA PHE A 98 0.63 -20.62 -0.86
C PHE A 98 0.25 -20.76 -2.33
N PRO A 99 -0.31 -21.91 -2.74
CA PRO A 99 -0.55 -22.20 -4.14
C PRO A 99 -1.54 -21.23 -4.81
N HIS A 100 -2.59 -20.79 -4.13
CA HIS A 100 -3.55 -19.81 -4.66
C HIS A 100 -2.86 -18.44 -4.85
N ARG A 101 -2.07 -18.01 -3.87
CA ARG A 101 -1.29 -16.76 -3.97
C ARG A 101 -0.41 -16.76 -5.21
N GLU A 102 0.38 -17.82 -5.39
CA GLU A 102 1.37 -17.90 -6.45
C GLU A 102 0.70 -18.11 -7.81
N LEU A 103 -0.40 -18.86 -7.86
CA LEU A 103 -1.21 -19.01 -9.07
C LEU A 103 -1.83 -17.66 -9.49
N GLY A 104 -2.32 -16.88 -8.54
CA GLY A 104 -2.80 -15.52 -8.79
C GLY A 104 -1.71 -14.60 -9.36
N VAL A 105 -0.47 -14.69 -8.86
CA VAL A 105 0.68 -13.98 -9.45
C VAL A 105 0.96 -14.45 -10.87
N VAL A 106 0.94 -15.75 -11.13
CA VAL A 106 1.12 -16.31 -12.47
C VAL A 106 0.05 -15.81 -13.42
N TYR A 107 -1.24 -15.80 -13.02
CA TYR A 107 -2.32 -15.24 -13.82
C TYR A 107 -2.16 -13.75 -14.09
N TYR A 108 -1.73 -12.97 -13.10
CA TYR A 108 -1.41 -11.56 -13.28
C TYR A 108 -0.33 -11.35 -14.35
N ARG A 109 0.75 -12.14 -14.32
CA ARG A 109 1.84 -12.09 -15.31
C ARG A 109 1.40 -12.55 -16.71
N GLN A 110 0.47 -13.50 -16.78
CA GLN A 110 -0.21 -13.90 -18.01
C GLN A 110 -1.32 -12.95 -18.44
N ASN A 111 -1.50 -11.84 -17.71
CA ASN A 111 -2.46 -10.80 -18.04
C ASN A 111 -3.94 -11.23 -17.93
N ARG A 112 -4.19 -12.30 -17.18
CA ARG A 112 -5.50 -12.90 -16.88
C ARG A 112 -6.03 -12.32 -15.57
N LEU A 113 -6.47 -11.06 -15.61
CA LEU A 113 -6.74 -10.26 -14.42
C LEU A 113 -7.89 -10.82 -13.55
N ASP A 114 -8.97 -11.30 -14.18
CA ASP A 114 -10.12 -11.83 -13.42
C ASP A 114 -9.76 -13.11 -12.67
N GLU A 115 -8.93 -13.97 -13.29
CA GLU A 115 -8.42 -15.20 -12.66
C GLU A 115 -7.43 -14.86 -11.55
N ALA A 116 -6.54 -13.91 -11.79
CA ALA A 116 -5.60 -13.42 -10.80
C ALA A 116 -6.31 -12.87 -9.55
N GLU A 117 -7.34 -12.04 -9.74
CA GLU A 117 -8.10 -11.48 -8.62
C GLU A 117 -8.79 -12.57 -7.79
N ARG A 118 -9.43 -13.55 -8.44
CA ARG A 118 -10.09 -14.66 -7.73
C ARG A 118 -9.12 -15.46 -6.88
N GLU A 119 -7.98 -15.87 -7.44
CA GLU A 119 -6.98 -16.66 -6.73
C GLU A 119 -6.33 -15.89 -5.58
N LEU A 120 -6.07 -14.59 -5.76
CA LEU A 120 -5.50 -13.74 -4.70
C LEU A 120 -6.50 -13.49 -3.58
N LEU A 121 -7.78 -13.29 -3.90
CA LEU A 121 -8.83 -13.20 -2.89
C LEU A 121 -8.98 -14.50 -2.13
N ARG A 122 -8.96 -15.64 -2.83
CA ARG A 122 -9.00 -16.96 -2.18
C ARG A 122 -7.82 -17.15 -1.23
N SER A 123 -6.61 -16.79 -1.65
CA SER A 123 -5.42 -16.82 -0.79
C SER A 123 -5.60 -15.96 0.47
N LEU A 124 -6.17 -14.75 0.35
CA LEU A 124 -6.40 -13.86 1.50
C LEU A 124 -7.50 -14.37 2.44
N GLU A 125 -8.45 -15.18 1.95
CA GLU A 125 -9.43 -15.87 2.80
C GLU A 125 -8.76 -16.97 3.63
N ASP A 126 -7.80 -17.70 3.05
CA ASP A 126 -7.11 -18.79 3.72
C ASP A 126 -5.98 -18.28 4.66
N GLU A 127 -5.12 -17.37 4.20
CA GLU A 127 -4.07 -16.72 4.99
C GLU A 127 -3.78 -15.27 4.53
N ASP A 128 -3.94 -14.30 5.44
CA ASP A 128 -3.55 -12.91 5.19
C ASP A 128 -2.03 -12.79 4.98
N THR A 129 -1.63 -12.49 3.74
CA THR A 129 -0.24 -12.23 3.38
C THR A 129 -0.08 -10.90 2.64
N ALA A 130 0.99 -10.18 3.00
CA ALA A 130 1.35 -8.90 2.35
C ALA A 130 1.58 -9.05 0.84
N LYS A 131 2.12 -10.21 0.40
CA LYS A 131 2.34 -10.49 -1.03
C LYS A 131 1.00 -10.63 -1.78
N ALA A 132 0.00 -11.30 -1.21
CA ALA A 132 -1.31 -11.42 -1.84
C ALA A 132 -1.99 -10.04 -1.98
N HIS A 133 -2.00 -9.24 -0.91
CA HIS A 133 -2.49 -7.86 -0.94
C HIS A 133 -1.78 -7.00 -1.99
N TYR A 134 -0.45 -7.07 -2.06
CA TYR A 134 0.34 -6.33 -3.04
C TYR A 134 -0.07 -6.66 -4.47
N PHE A 135 -0.15 -7.94 -4.82
CA PHE A 135 -0.52 -8.34 -6.17
C PHE A 135 -2.00 -8.08 -6.47
N LEU A 136 -2.90 -8.16 -5.48
CA LEU A 136 -4.30 -7.82 -5.66
C LEU A 136 -4.46 -6.33 -6.02
N ALA A 137 -3.70 -5.45 -5.36
CA ALA A 137 -3.65 -4.04 -5.72
C ALA A 137 -3.14 -3.83 -7.17
N GLN A 138 -2.11 -4.56 -7.59
CA GLN A 138 -1.59 -4.50 -8.97
C GLN A 138 -2.64 -4.96 -9.99
N VAL A 139 -3.32 -6.08 -9.74
CA VAL A 139 -4.39 -6.62 -10.60
C VAL A 139 -5.51 -5.59 -10.78
N ARG A 140 -6.01 -5.04 -9.66
CA ARG A 140 -7.09 -4.04 -9.67
C ARG A 140 -6.66 -2.76 -10.40
N GLY A 141 -5.48 -2.24 -10.09
CA GLY A 141 -4.93 -1.07 -10.78
C GLY A 141 -4.79 -1.29 -12.29
N GLN A 142 -4.30 -2.46 -12.72
CA GLN A 142 -4.21 -2.77 -14.15
C GLN A 142 -5.58 -2.90 -14.81
N ALA A 143 -6.56 -3.50 -14.13
CA ALA A 143 -7.94 -3.61 -14.63
C ALA A 143 -8.59 -2.23 -14.82
N LEU A 144 -8.37 -1.30 -13.89
CA LEU A 144 -8.84 0.08 -13.96
C LEU A 144 -8.21 0.85 -15.12
N ARG A 145 -6.88 0.77 -15.26
CA ARG A 145 -6.14 1.39 -16.38
C ARG A 145 -6.66 0.91 -17.74
N ARG A 146 -6.95 -0.38 -17.88
CA ARG A 146 -7.49 -0.95 -19.13
C ARG A 146 -8.88 -0.51 -19.47
N GLY A 147 -9.72 -0.38 -18.45
CA GLY A 147 -11.08 0.11 -18.63
C GLY A 147 -11.16 1.61 -18.85
N GLY A 148 -10.07 2.36 -18.63
CA GLY A 148 -10.08 3.83 -18.61
C GLY A 148 -11.02 4.39 -17.53
N ARG A 149 -11.21 3.64 -16.43
CA ARG A 149 -12.30 3.88 -15.46
C ARG A 149 -11.93 4.84 -14.35
N ASP A 150 -10.64 5.12 -14.16
CA ASP A 150 -10.17 5.96 -13.08
C ASP A 150 -9.23 7.06 -13.61
N ALA A 151 -9.68 8.30 -13.47
CA ALA A 151 -8.99 9.49 -13.95
C ALA A 151 -8.93 10.60 -12.89
N ARG A 152 -9.48 10.38 -11.71
CA ARG A 152 -9.54 11.40 -10.65
C ARG A 152 -8.53 11.03 -9.59
N PRO A 153 -7.65 11.95 -9.18
CA PRO A 153 -6.73 11.66 -8.09
C PRO A 153 -7.48 11.62 -6.75
N PRO A 154 -6.88 10.99 -5.72
CA PRO A 154 -7.42 10.99 -4.37
C PRO A 154 -7.60 12.41 -3.82
N THR A 155 -8.52 12.59 -2.89
CA THR A 155 -8.68 13.82 -2.10
C THR A 155 -8.06 13.64 -0.72
N VAL A 156 -7.51 14.72 -0.16
CA VAL A 156 -6.98 14.77 1.20
C VAL A 156 -7.79 15.77 2.01
N THR A 157 -8.42 15.31 3.09
CA THR A 157 -9.19 16.15 4.00
C THR A 157 -8.53 16.19 5.37
N LEU A 158 -8.17 17.38 5.83
CA LEU A 158 -7.47 17.59 7.10
C LEU A 158 -8.35 18.38 8.08
N PRO A 159 -8.73 17.83 9.24
CA PRO A 159 -9.40 18.58 10.29
C PRO A 159 -8.50 19.71 10.81
N GLY A 160 -8.93 20.95 10.60
CA GLY A 160 -8.18 22.16 10.97
C GLY A 160 -7.67 22.99 9.78
N GLY A 161 -7.86 22.52 8.54
CA GLY A 161 -7.43 23.22 7.34
C GLY A 161 -5.92 23.07 7.10
N ASP A 162 -5.28 24.12 6.59
CA ASP A 162 -3.90 24.06 6.11
C ASP A 162 -2.87 24.60 7.13
N THR A 163 -3.32 24.98 8.33
CA THR A 163 -2.45 25.54 9.37
C THR A 163 -2.87 25.09 10.76
N TRP A 164 -1.92 24.52 11.50
CA TRP A 164 -2.10 24.16 12.92
C TRP A 164 -1.16 24.94 13.83
N TYR A 165 -1.60 25.09 15.08
CA TYR A 165 -0.84 25.68 16.17
C TYR A 165 -0.65 24.61 17.24
N SER A 166 0.58 24.42 17.71
CA SER A 166 0.89 23.42 18.75
C SER A 166 1.88 24.00 19.75
N SER A 167 1.63 23.76 21.03
CA SER A 167 2.61 24.00 22.11
C SER A 167 3.48 22.80 22.43
N SER A 168 3.12 21.64 21.89
CA SER A 168 3.89 20.42 22.02
C SER A 168 4.90 20.28 20.89
N THR A 169 6.10 19.81 21.23
CA THR A 169 7.13 19.38 20.26
C THR A 169 6.78 18.10 19.54
N HIS A 170 5.61 17.50 19.81
CA HIS A 170 5.08 16.37 19.07
C HIS A 170 3.69 16.71 18.56
N PHE A 171 3.46 16.47 17.27
CA PHE A 171 2.18 16.70 16.63
C PHE A 171 1.62 15.39 16.07
N MET A 172 0.31 15.22 16.22
CA MET A 172 -0.42 14.11 15.62
C MET A 172 -1.21 14.67 14.44
N LEU A 173 -0.67 14.51 13.24
CA LEU A 173 -1.39 14.84 12.01
C LEU A 173 -2.49 13.81 11.80
N ARG A 174 -3.74 14.29 11.73
CA ARG A 174 -4.91 13.49 11.44
C ARG A 174 -5.58 13.96 10.16
N GLY A 175 -6.23 13.06 9.46
CA GLY A 175 -6.98 13.36 8.24
C GLY A 175 -7.62 12.13 7.63
N ILE A 176 -8.27 12.31 6.50
CA ILE A 176 -8.83 11.22 5.70
C ILE A 176 -8.42 11.45 4.25
N MET A 177 -7.89 10.40 3.62
CA MET A 177 -7.64 10.35 2.19
C MET A 177 -8.74 9.53 1.54
N GLN A 178 -9.36 10.03 0.48
CA GLN A 178 -10.49 9.37 -0.18
C GLN A 178 -10.32 9.32 -1.68
N ASP A 179 -10.76 8.22 -2.27
CA ASP A 179 -10.72 8.00 -3.70
C ASP A 179 -11.99 7.26 -4.16
N ASP A 180 -12.40 7.42 -5.42
CA ASP A 180 -13.61 6.76 -5.92
C ASP A 180 -13.42 5.24 -6.10
N HIS A 181 -12.17 4.80 -6.31
CA HIS A 181 -11.75 3.41 -6.39
C HIS A 181 -11.01 2.98 -5.12
N ALA A 182 -9.79 3.47 -4.90
CA ALA A 182 -9.01 3.19 -3.70
C ALA A 182 -7.72 4.02 -3.62
N VAL A 183 -7.39 4.44 -2.40
CA VAL A 183 -6.07 4.98 -2.06
C VAL A 183 -5.09 3.82 -1.87
N ALA A 184 -3.99 3.82 -2.62
CA ALA A 184 -2.98 2.75 -2.63
C ALA A 184 -1.76 3.06 -1.75
N ALA A 185 -1.37 4.33 -1.68
CA ALA A 185 -0.23 4.77 -0.90
C ALA A 185 -0.37 6.24 -0.54
N TYR A 186 0.37 6.65 0.50
CA TYR A 186 0.52 8.06 0.82
C TYR A 186 1.91 8.36 1.37
N ALA A 187 2.30 9.61 1.37
CA ALA A 187 3.53 10.09 2.00
C ALA A 187 3.24 11.37 2.79
N VAL A 188 3.96 11.54 3.89
CA VAL A 188 4.01 12.80 4.64
C VAL A 188 5.46 13.23 4.68
N ASN A 189 5.74 14.37 4.06
CA ASN A 189 7.09 14.83 3.72
C ASN A 189 7.85 13.71 2.97
N ASP A 190 9.03 13.32 3.43
CA ASP A 190 9.87 12.29 2.80
C ASP A 190 9.53 10.86 3.25
N THR A 191 8.54 10.68 4.15
CA THR A 191 8.19 9.36 4.68
C THR A 191 6.99 8.78 3.93
N SER A 192 7.23 7.67 3.24
CA SER A 192 6.19 6.92 2.50
C SER A 192 5.53 5.85 3.37
N TYR A 193 4.21 5.70 3.19
CA TYR A 193 3.37 4.75 3.87
C TYR A 193 2.60 3.92 2.84
N TYR A 194 2.79 2.61 2.88
CA TYR A 194 2.06 1.67 2.04
C TYR A 194 0.73 1.30 2.69
N VAL A 195 -0.37 1.44 1.95
CA VAL A 195 -1.68 0.97 2.41
C VAL A 195 -1.75 -0.52 2.10
N ARG A 196 -1.65 -1.36 3.14
CA ARG A 196 -1.70 -2.83 2.99
C ARG A 196 -2.91 -3.26 2.18
N GLU A 197 -4.08 -2.70 2.49
CA GLU A 197 -5.32 -2.98 1.79
C GLU A 197 -5.89 -1.69 1.20
N PRO A 198 -5.62 -1.42 -0.10
CA PRO A 198 -6.16 -0.25 -0.76
C PRO A 198 -7.67 -0.21 -0.68
N ARG A 199 -8.20 0.93 -0.25
CA ARG A 199 -9.64 1.14 -0.03
C ARG A 199 -10.02 2.59 -0.29
N LYS A 200 -11.32 2.83 -0.47
CA LYS A 200 -11.88 4.15 -0.81
C LYS A 200 -11.61 5.26 0.22
N ALA A 201 -11.38 4.89 1.48
CA ALA A 201 -11.07 5.84 2.54
C ALA A 201 -9.96 5.28 3.44
N VAL A 202 -8.86 6.01 3.54
CA VAL A 202 -7.71 5.67 4.37
C VAL A 202 -7.50 6.78 5.39
N PRO A 203 -7.54 6.47 6.70
CA PRO A 203 -7.21 7.45 7.73
C PRO A 203 -5.73 7.82 7.63
N LEU A 204 -5.45 9.11 7.69
CA LEU A 204 -4.10 9.64 7.84
C LEU A 204 -3.87 9.86 9.34
N GLU A 205 -2.93 9.11 9.92
CA GLU A 205 -2.51 9.29 11.32
C GLU A 205 -0.99 9.20 11.41
N VAL A 206 -0.32 10.35 11.54
CA VAL A 206 1.14 10.43 11.58
C VAL A 206 1.58 11.25 12.78
N ARG A 207 2.35 10.62 13.66
CA ARG A 207 3.05 11.32 14.74
C ARG A 207 4.38 11.84 14.23
N MET A 208 4.63 13.14 14.42
CA MET A 208 5.86 13.81 14.00
C MET A 208 6.44 14.67 15.11
N ALA A 209 7.76 14.79 15.13
CA ALA A 209 8.46 15.72 16.00
C ALA A 209 8.55 17.10 15.34
N LEU A 210 8.26 18.16 16.09
CA LEU A 210 8.40 19.54 15.68
C LEU A 210 9.70 20.09 16.25
N ALA A 211 10.67 20.35 15.38
CA ALA A 211 11.98 20.88 15.76
C ALA A 211 12.15 22.38 15.45
N ALA A 212 11.25 22.94 14.65
CA ALA A 212 11.31 24.32 14.19
C ALA A 212 10.00 25.05 14.51
N ALA A 213 10.08 26.38 14.64
CA ALA A 213 8.91 27.25 14.85
C ALA A 213 7.86 27.10 13.73
N GLN A 214 8.31 26.76 12.51
CA GLN A 214 7.44 26.41 11.40
C GLN A 214 7.89 25.09 10.80
N THR A 215 6.96 24.16 10.67
CA THR A 215 7.19 22.86 10.02
C THR A 215 6.28 22.78 8.79
N PRO A 216 6.81 23.00 7.58
CA PRO A 216 6.05 22.79 6.36
C PRO A 216 5.72 21.31 6.20
N LEU A 217 4.53 21.03 5.68
CA LEU A 217 4.02 19.70 5.41
C LEU A 217 3.70 19.55 3.93
N THR A 218 4.15 18.44 3.36
CA THR A 218 3.72 17.96 2.04
C THR A 218 3.07 16.61 2.23
N ILE A 219 1.78 16.50 1.92
CA ILE A 219 1.02 15.26 2.04
C ILE A 219 0.68 14.80 0.62
N THR A 220 1.21 13.65 0.24
CA THR A 220 0.99 13.06 -1.08
C THR A 220 0.10 11.85 -0.95
N ALA A 221 -0.96 11.75 -1.74
CA ALA A 221 -1.83 10.56 -1.81
C ALA A 221 -1.89 10.04 -3.24
N VAL A 222 -1.82 8.72 -3.40
CA VAL A 222 -1.77 8.03 -4.70
C VAL A 222 -2.84 6.94 -4.75
N ASP A 223 -3.58 6.87 -5.86
CA ASP A 223 -4.58 5.80 -6.11
C ASP A 223 -3.95 4.52 -6.70
N LEU A 224 -4.80 3.55 -7.07
CA LEU A 224 -4.38 2.28 -7.68
C LEU A 224 -3.83 2.43 -9.11
N VAL A 225 -4.18 3.49 -9.84
CA VAL A 225 -3.76 3.69 -11.23
C VAL A 225 -2.53 4.60 -11.34
N GLY A 226 -2.19 5.33 -10.28
CA GLY A 226 -1.05 6.24 -10.16
C GLY A 226 -1.41 7.72 -10.14
N ASN A 227 -2.69 8.10 -10.16
CA ASN A 227 -3.04 9.52 -10.04
C ASN A 227 -2.69 9.99 -8.64
N THR A 228 -2.20 11.22 -8.55
CA THR A 228 -1.57 11.75 -7.34
C THR A 228 -2.16 13.10 -6.97
N THR A 229 -2.42 13.29 -5.68
CA THR A 229 -2.70 14.60 -5.07
C THR A 229 -1.57 14.97 -4.14
N ILE A 230 -1.16 16.24 -4.21
CA ILE A 230 -0.20 16.85 -3.28
C ILE A 230 -0.93 17.97 -2.55
N HIS A 231 -0.94 17.91 -1.23
CA HIS A 231 -1.53 18.90 -0.35
C HIS A 231 -0.44 19.53 0.53
N HIS A 232 -0.42 20.87 0.59
CA HIS A 232 0.56 21.62 1.37
C HIS A 232 -0.11 22.24 2.59
N ALA A 233 0.53 22.11 3.74
CA ALA A 233 0.07 22.69 4.99
C ALA A 233 1.25 23.06 5.88
N THR A 234 1.01 23.69 7.03
CA THR A 234 2.07 24.12 7.95
C THR A 234 1.66 23.90 9.40
N ILE A 235 2.61 23.47 10.23
CA ILE A 235 2.45 23.48 11.70
C ILE A 235 3.32 24.57 12.29
N LEU A 236 2.73 25.43 13.11
CA LEU A 236 3.40 26.47 13.88
C LEU A 236 3.59 25.98 15.32
N LEU A 237 4.85 25.83 15.73
CA LEU A 237 5.22 25.49 17.10
C LEU A 237 5.34 26.77 17.92
N ASP A 238 4.52 26.88 18.96
CA ASP A 238 4.55 27.98 19.90
C ASP A 238 4.51 27.48 21.34
N GLN A 239 5.64 27.63 22.03
CA GLN A 239 5.80 27.17 23.41
C GLN A 239 5.77 28.32 24.42
N THR A 240 5.51 29.54 23.95
CA THR A 240 5.53 30.74 24.78
C THR A 240 4.09 31.13 25.09
N GLY A 241 3.79 31.40 26.36
CA GLY A 241 2.50 31.96 26.74
C GLY A 241 2.35 33.42 26.29
N PRO A 242 1.10 33.88 26.11
CA PRO A 242 0.84 35.28 25.77
C PRO A 242 1.37 36.22 26.85
N PHE A 243 1.86 37.39 26.44
CA PHE A 243 2.29 38.43 27.37
C PHE A 243 1.06 39.16 27.93
N LEU A 244 0.89 39.13 29.26
CA LEU A 244 -0.22 39.79 29.97
C LEU A 244 0.34 40.79 31.00
N VAL A 245 -0.04 42.05 30.87
CA VAL A 245 0.34 43.12 31.81
C VAL A 245 -0.88 43.90 32.25
N VAL A 246 -1.02 44.06 33.56
CA VAL A 246 -1.93 45.03 34.16
C VAL A 246 -1.21 46.37 34.25
N GLU A 247 -1.72 47.37 33.55
CA GLU A 247 -1.12 48.71 33.50
C GLU A 247 -1.75 49.65 34.52
N LYS A 248 -3.05 49.51 34.77
CA LYS A 248 -3.80 50.36 35.71
C LYS A 248 -4.86 49.56 36.45
N LYS A 249 -5.02 49.89 37.73
CA LYS A 249 -6.08 49.39 38.60
C LYS A 249 -6.74 50.56 39.33
N THR A 250 -8.04 50.76 39.10
CA THR A 250 -8.83 51.83 39.71
C THR A 250 -9.87 51.22 40.65
N ARG A 251 -9.95 51.69 41.90
CA ARG A 251 -10.98 51.22 42.84
C ARG A 251 -12.33 51.82 42.46
N LEU A 252 -13.35 50.97 42.36
CA LEU A 252 -14.74 51.34 42.18
C LEU A 252 -15.52 51.08 43.48
N VAL A 253 -16.77 51.57 43.55
CA VAL A 253 -17.66 51.35 44.71
C VAL A 253 -17.89 49.86 44.97
N GLU A 254 -18.05 49.05 43.92
CA GLU A 254 -18.33 47.61 44.01
C GLU A 254 -17.21 46.71 43.47
N GLY A 255 -15.96 47.19 43.46
CA GLY A 255 -14.81 46.37 43.06
C GLY A 255 -13.68 47.17 42.40
N TRP A 256 -13.17 46.66 41.28
CA TRP A 256 -12.00 47.22 40.60
C TRP A 256 -12.20 47.27 39.10
N GLU A 257 -11.85 48.40 38.49
CA GLU A 257 -11.57 48.49 37.07
C GLU A 257 -10.10 48.18 36.84
N ILE A 258 -9.83 47.30 35.88
CA ILE A 258 -8.49 46.83 35.54
C ILE A 258 -8.30 47.03 34.05
N SER A 259 -7.24 47.73 33.66
CA SER A 259 -6.86 47.89 32.25
C SER A 259 -5.41 47.49 32.03
N GLY A 260 -5.12 47.03 30.82
CA GLY A 260 -3.78 46.60 30.47
C GLY A 260 -3.68 46.06 29.05
N ARG A 261 -2.65 45.24 28.82
CA ARG A 261 -2.36 44.62 27.52
C ARG A 261 -2.24 43.11 27.62
N ALA A 262 -2.74 42.42 26.60
CA ALA A 262 -2.56 41.00 26.35
C ALA A 262 -2.20 40.79 24.87
N THR A 263 -1.01 40.26 24.59
CA THR A 263 -0.47 40.10 23.22
C THR A 263 0.28 38.80 23.06
N ASP A 264 0.33 38.26 21.86
CA ASP A 264 0.99 36.99 21.54
C ASP A 264 1.78 37.09 20.22
N ASN A 265 2.86 36.31 20.08
CA ASN A 265 3.70 36.30 18.86
C ASN A 265 2.98 35.68 17.65
N LEU A 266 2.00 34.80 17.87
CA LEU A 266 1.12 34.26 16.82
C LEU A 266 -0.27 34.93 16.81
N GLY A 267 -0.40 36.03 17.56
CA GLY A 267 -1.41 37.06 17.39
C GLY A 267 -2.63 36.91 18.29
N ALA A 268 -3.48 35.92 18.03
CA ALA A 268 -4.80 35.87 18.67
C ALA A 268 -4.72 35.41 20.13
N VAL A 269 -5.25 36.23 21.04
CA VAL A 269 -5.33 35.96 22.47
C VAL A 269 -6.79 35.93 22.91
N GLU A 270 -7.17 34.91 23.66
CA GLU A 270 -8.39 34.88 24.45
C GLU A 270 -8.06 35.37 25.87
N LEU A 271 -8.73 36.43 26.33
CA LEU A 271 -8.57 36.96 27.69
C LEU A 271 -9.83 36.67 28.52
N THR A 272 -9.64 36.22 29.75
CA THR A 272 -10.71 36.02 30.73
C THR A 272 -10.39 36.71 32.05
N LEU A 273 -11.43 37.20 32.72
CA LEU A 273 -11.42 37.70 34.10
C LEU A 273 -12.43 36.86 34.89
N ASP A 274 -11.95 36.07 35.85
CA ASP A 274 -12.79 35.14 36.63
C ASP A 274 -13.71 34.30 35.72
N ASP A 275 -13.11 33.66 34.72
CA ASP A 275 -13.74 32.82 33.68
C ASP A 275 -14.71 33.56 32.72
N ARG A 276 -14.86 34.88 32.85
CA ARG A 276 -15.64 35.69 31.91
C ARG A 276 -14.75 36.27 30.83
N ARG A 277 -15.14 36.10 29.57
CA ARG A 277 -14.42 36.67 28.43
C ARG A 277 -14.33 38.20 28.52
N VAL A 278 -13.14 38.71 28.27
CA VAL A 278 -12.83 40.15 28.20
C VAL A 278 -12.49 40.47 26.75
N ALA A 279 -13.12 41.52 26.22
CA ALA A 279 -12.81 41.98 24.87
C ALA A 279 -11.39 42.58 24.81
N LEU A 280 -10.65 42.22 23.77
CA LEU A 280 -9.38 42.83 23.41
C LEU A 280 -9.59 43.72 22.19
N GLN A 281 -9.06 44.95 22.25
CA GLN A 281 -8.96 45.86 21.11
C GLN A 281 -7.50 46.17 20.90
N GLU A 282 -6.91 45.72 19.78
CA GLU A 282 -5.49 45.90 19.47
C GLU A 282 -4.57 45.46 20.62
N GLY A 283 -4.90 44.34 21.26
CA GLY A 283 -4.15 43.79 22.40
C GLY A 283 -4.34 44.55 23.71
N ARG A 284 -5.24 45.55 23.79
CA ARG A 284 -5.59 46.25 25.04
C ARG A 284 -6.92 45.75 25.59
N PHE A 285 -7.04 45.72 26.91
CA PHE A 285 -8.28 45.36 27.60
C PHE A 285 -8.66 46.38 28.66
N THR A 286 -9.95 46.41 28.97
CA THR A 286 -10.51 47.01 30.18
C THR A 286 -11.59 46.07 30.70
N ALA A 287 -11.52 45.74 31.99
CA ALA A 287 -12.43 44.79 32.62
C ALA A 287 -12.78 45.25 34.04
N VAL A 288 -13.95 44.84 34.53
CA VAL A 288 -14.44 45.17 35.87
C VAL A 288 -14.58 43.90 36.69
N ALA A 289 -13.79 43.80 37.76
CA ALA A 289 -13.91 42.76 38.77
C ALA A 289 -14.88 43.24 39.86
N ARG A 290 -15.99 42.53 40.08
CA ARG A 290 -17.02 42.91 41.08
C ARG A 290 -16.97 42.00 42.29
N GLY A 291 -17.05 42.60 43.49
CA GLY A 291 -17.30 41.88 44.75
C GLY A 291 -16.24 40.85 45.19
N ALA A 292 -15.07 40.82 44.55
CA ALA A 292 -14.04 39.83 44.83
C ALA A 292 -12.80 40.46 45.48
N ASP A 293 -12.35 39.88 46.60
CA ASP A 293 -11.07 40.23 47.23
C ASP A 293 -9.87 39.86 46.35
N ARG A 294 -10.08 38.91 45.42
CA ARG A 294 -9.11 38.46 44.42
C ARG A 294 -9.81 38.27 43.08
N ALA A 295 -9.19 38.77 42.02
CA ALA A 295 -9.61 38.53 40.64
C ALA A 295 -8.47 37.89 39.85
N VAL A 296 -8.79 36.97 38.95
CA VAL A 296 -7.81 36.24 38.13
C VAL A 296 -8.00 36.62 36.67
N LEU A 297 -6.97 37.24 36.09
CA LEU A 297 -6.86 37.40 34.64
C LEU A 297 -6.10 36.20 34.08
N ARG A 298 -6.60 35.64 32.98
CA ARG A 298 -5.91 34.59 32.22
C ARG A 298 -5.95 34.91 30.74
N ALA A 299 -4.78 34.96 30.11
CA ALA A 299 -4.62 35.06 28.67
C ALA A 299 -4.29 33.68 28.10
N ARG A 300 -4.88 33.29 26.97
CA ARG A 300 -4.61 32.03 26.26
C ARG A 300 -4.39 32.28 24.76
N ASP A 301 -3.39 31.65 24.16
CA ASP A 301 -3.09 31.77 22.72
C ASP A 301 -3.78 30.68 21.87
N ARG A 302 -3.47 30.64 20.56
CA ARG A 302 -3.97 29.61 19.62
C ARG A 302 -3.35 28.22 19.82
N ALA A 303 -2.13 28.15 20.36
CA ALA A 303 -1.42 26.91 20.66
C ALA A 303 -1.84 26.29 22.01
N GLY A 304 -2.69 27.00 22.76
CA GLY A 304 -3.23 26.62 24.05
C GLY A 304 -2.35 27.01 25.24
N ASN A 305 -1.25 27.74 25.06
CA ASN A 305 -0.47 28.26 26.18
C ASN A 305 -1.26 29.34 26.92
N ALA A 306 -0.97 29.52 28.21
CA ALA A 306 -1.65 30.52 29.02
C ALA A 306 -0.72 31.20 30.03
N THR A 307 -1.10 32.44 30.38
CA THR A 307 -0.48 33.28 31.41
C THR A 307 -1.53 33.70 32.42
#